data_AF-A0A952TKC4-F1
#
_entry.id   AF-A0A952TKC4-F1
#
_cell.length_a   1.000
_cell.length_b   1.000
_cell.length_c   1.000
_cell.angle_alpha   90.00
_cell.angle_beta   90.00
_cell.angle_gamma   90.00
#
_symmetry.space_group_name_H-M   'P 1'
#
loop_
_entity.id
_entity.type
_entity.pdbx_description
1 polymer ?
#
loop_
_entity_poly.entity_id
_entity_poly.type
_entity_poly.pdbx_seq_one_letter_code
_entity_poly.pdbx_strand_id
1 'polypeptide(L)'
;MISYPFGVLLSCKISNTVLLYLEQRGEDVSPVLDLAPLPEEFLKDPSYWMKASQMEAFLEQITRHHWQTQEENLLQRIAHASSEIRSWGVLDSVLRMMPRPQEILANPSRFLSNFISPEPPVEKLTREETGLSFEIPISSERFPLTTQFLKWSFETLPVYVGREPAVCTWEGLRLSIRWESNQKSMFDQGEPGPHSISPELLRQIVASLEEHQHELLQKNSELQARNDQLMKAQQELEQQVRQSLELDYTAMTHPARPLEMETSSIEILRQNFSRLTDYWVRSQQLITLLVAQDRMNPTVKEAMRRVDWERVKSQFNKATEESFAILEKSKELSRPKNLSPAAAAPSKEQPYV
;
A
#
# COMPACT_ATOMS: atom_id res chain seq x y z
N MET A 1 12.98 -11.39 -28.36
CA MET A 1 12.32 -11.56 -27.05
C MET A 1 12.78 -10.42 -26.15
N ILE A 2 11.93 -9.43 -25.93
CA ILE A 2 12.20 -8.39 -24.93
C ILE A 2 12.00 -9.04 -23.56
N SER A 3 13.10 -9.26 -22.85
CA SER A 3 13.07 -9.77 -21.47
C SER A 3 13.05 -8.59 -20.52
N TYR A 4 12.02 -8.48 -19.67
CA TYR A 4 12.02 -7.50 -18.59
C TYR A 4 12.99 -7.95 -17.50
N PRO A 5 14.07 -7.20 -17.22
CA PRO A 5 15.07 -7.62 -16.23
C PRO A 5 14.54 -7.68 -14.79
N PHE A 6 13.41 -7.02 -14.50
CA PHE A 6 12.81 -6.93 -13.15
C PHE A 6 11.44 -7.62 -13.01
N GLY A 7 10.97 -8.32 -14.05
CA GLY A 7 9.61 -8.87 -14.09
C GLY A 7 8.54 -7.79 -14.35
N VAL A 8 7.36 -8.22 -14.79
CA VAL A 8 6.22 -7.32 -15.07
C VAL A 8 5.47 -7.05 -13.76
N LEU A 9 5.26 -5.77 -13.46
CA LEU A 9 4.42 -5.29 -12.37
C LEU A 9 3.08 -4.82 -12.93
N LEU A 10 2.02 -5.02 -12.14
CA LEU A 10 0.66 -4.61 -12.45
C LEU A 10 0.13 -3.69 -11.36
N SER A 11 -0.63 -2.69 -11.77
CA SER A 11 -1.20 -1.73 -10.83
C SER A 11 -2.30 -2.38 -9.99
N CYS A 12 -2.29 -2.10 -8.69
CA CYS A 12 -3.34 -2.47 -7.76
C CYS A 12 -4.67 -1.74 -8.01
N LYS A 13 -4.79 -0.91 -9.06
CA LYS A 13 -6.09 -0.53 -9.62
C LYS A 13 -6.97 -1.74 -9.92
N ILE A 14 -6.39 -2.85 -10.38
CA ILE A 14 -7.13 -4.08 -10.67
C ILE A 14 -7.69 -4.68 -9.38
N SER A 15 -6.85 -4.91 -8.37
CA SER A 15 -7.29 -5.47 -7.08
C SER A 15 -8.26 -4.54 -6.36
N ASN A 16 -8.01 -3.23 -6.37
CA ASN A 16 -8.90 -2.22 -5.81
C ASN A 16 -10.28 -2.24 -6.49
N THR A 17 -10.33 -2.35 -7.83
CA THR A 17 -11.59 -2.48 -8.59
C THR A 17 -12.39 -3.69 -8.13
N VAL A 18 -11.73 -4.84 -7.99
CA VAL A 18 -12.37 -6.08 -7.53
C VAL A 18 -12.91 -5.93 -6.10
N LEU A 19 -12.08 -5.47 -5.18
CA LEU A 19 -12.45 -5.35 -3.76
C LEU A 19 -13.60 -4.36 -3.58
N LEU A 20 -13.51 -3.17 -4.17
CA LEU A 20 -14.56 -2.15 -4.08
C LEU A 20 -15.90 -2.66 -4.63
N TYR A 21 -15.87 -3.39 -5.75
CA TYR A 21 -17.09 -3.93 -6.34
C TYR A 21 -17.79 -4.94 -5.41
N LEU A 22 -17.01 -5.86 -4.84
CA LEU A 22 -17.53 -6.88 -3.92
C LEU A 22 -18.05 -6.24 -2.62
N GLU A 23 -17.29 -5.30 -2.05
CA GLU A 23 -17.68 -4.56 -0.84
C GLU A 23 -18.97 -3.75 -1.05
N GLN A 24 -19.13 -3.08 -2.20
CA GLN A 24 -20.36 -2.33 -2.51
C GLN A 24 -21.61 -3.21 -2.60
N ARG A 25 -21.44 -4.51 -2.83
CA ARG A 25 -22.52 -5.50 -2.83
C ARG A 25 -22.71 -6.20 -1.49
N GLY A 26 -21.93 -5.83 -0.48
CA GLY A 26 -22.00 -6.43 0.85
C GLY A 26 -21.40 -7.84 0.91
N GLU A 27 -20.56 -8.22 -0.06
CA GLU A 27 -19.82 -9.47 -0.01
C GLU A 27 -18.71 -9.38 1.05
N ASP A 28 -18.45 -10.49 1.74
CA ASP A 28 -17.35 -10.60 2.70
C ASP A 28 -16.04 -10.90 1.97
N VAL A 29 -15.16 -9.90 1.89
CA VAL A 29 -13.86 -10.02 1.23
C VAL A 29 -12.75 -10.55 2.14
N SER A 30 -12.97 -10.64 3.46
CA SER A 30 -11.96 -11.09 4.43
C SER A 30 -11.32 -12.44 4.07
N PRO A 31 -12.05 -13.48 3.61
CA PRO A 31 -11.45 -14.76 3.26
C PRO A 31 -10.42 -14.68 2.13
N VAL A 32 -10.59 -13.75 1.20
CA VAL A 32 -9.64 -13.57 0.09
C VAL A 32 -8.48 -12.68 0.50
N LEU A 33 -8.72 -11.70 1.39
CA LEU A 33 -7.66 -10.85 1.94
C LEU A 33 -6.69 -11.64 2.84
N ASP A 34 -7.20 -12.58 3.63
CA ASP A 34 -6.36 -13.42 4.51
C ASP A 34 -5.40 -14.33 3.73
N LEU A 35 -5.78 -14.71 2.51
CA LEU A 35 -5.00 -15.57 1.62
C LEU A 35 -4.23 -14.77 0.55
N ALA A 36 -4.33 -13.44 0.59
CA ALA A 36 -3.73 -12.59 -0.40
C ALA A 36 -2.20 -12.58 -0.29
N PRO A 37 -1.49 -12.43 -1.43
CA PRO A 37 -0.03 -12.33 -1.43
C PRO A 37 0.50 -11.01 -0.86
N LEU A 38 -0.37 -10.02 -0.65
CA LEU A 38 -0.03 -8.70 -0.15
C LEU A 38 -1.01 -8.28 0.97
N PRO A 39 -0.55 -7.49 1.94
CA PRO A 39 -1.42 -6.84 2.91
C PRO A 39 -2.58 -6.06 2.27
N GLU A 40 -3.71 -6.02 2.97
CA GLU A 40 -4.97 -5.40 2.52
C GLU A 40 -4.75 -3.95 2.07
N GLU A 41 -3.97 -3.18 2.82
CA GLU A 41 -3.69 -1.77 2.54
C GLU A 41 -3.09 -1.55 1.15
N PHE A 42 -2.26 -2.48 0.67
CA PHE A 42 -1.63 -2.39 -0.65
C PHE A 42 -2.57 -2.87 -1.76
N LEU A 43 -3.40 -3.88 -1.49
CA LEU A 43 -4.40 -4.33 -2.46
C LEU A 43 -5.47 -3.27 -2.75
N LYS A 44 -5.79 -2.45 -1.75
CA LYS A 44 -6.75 -1.35 -1.83
C LYS A 44 -6.13 -0.03 -2.32
N ASP A 45 -4.80 0.09 -2.37
CA ASP A 45 -4.14 1.29 -2.89
C ASP A 45 -3.98 1.22 -4.42
N PRO A 46 -4.72 2.03 -5.21
CA PRO A 46 -4.59 2.05 -6.68
C PRO A 46 -3.23 2.56 -7.17
N SER A 47 -2.41 3.14 -6.30
CA SER A 47 -1.07 3.63 -6.60
C SER A 47 0.01 2.56 -6.42
N TYR A 48 -0.33 1.45 -5.76
CA TYR A 48 0.59 0.35 -5.51
C TYR A 48 0.78 -0.54 -6.75
N TRP A 49 1.89 -1.26 -6.76
CA TRP A 49 2.31 -2.15 -7.85
C TRP A 49 2.65 -3.53 -7.30
N MET A 50 2.05 -4.56 -7.88
CA MET A 50 2.29 -5.96 -7.49
C MET A 50 2.80 -6.79 -8.67
N LYS A 51 3.48 -7.91 -8.40
CA LYS A 51 4.00 -8.77 -9.47
C LYS A 51 2.86 -9.36 -10.27
N ALA A 52 3.04 -9.50 -11.59
CA ALA A 52 2.01 -10.06 -12.47
C ALA A 52 1.51 -11.45 -12.01
N SER A 53 2.41 -12.30 -11.51
CA SER A 53 2.04 -13.61 -10.96
C SER A 53 1.21 -13.53 -9.68
N GLN A 54 1.43 -12.51 -8.84
CA GLN A 54 0.65 -12.29 -7.62
C GLN A 54 -0.75 -11.78 -7.97
N MET A 55 -0.86 -10.87 -8.94
CA MET A 55 -2.16 -10.40 -9.44
C MET A 55 -2.97 -11.54 -10.04
N GLU A 56 -2.34 -12.38 -10.85
CA GLU A 56 -2.98 -13.55 -11.45
C GLU A 56 -3.51 -14.51 -10.38
N ALA A 57 -2.69 -14.82 -9.37
CA ALA A 57 -3.10 -15.66 -8.24
C ALA A 57 -4.24 -15.02 -7.43
N PHE A 58 -4.23 -13.70 -7.24
CA PHE A 58 -5.32 -12.98 -6.59
C PHE A 58 -6.64 -13.10 -7.38
N LEU A 59 -6.62 -12.86 -8.68
CA LEU A 59 -7.82 -13.01 -9.53
C LEU A 59 -8.31 -14.47 -9.58
N GLU A 60 -7.39 -15.43 -9.52
CA GLU A 60 -7.73 -16.85 -9.43
C GLU A 60 -8.42 -17.19 -8.10
N GLN A 61 -7.96 -16.63 -6.98
CA GLN A 61 -8.66 -16.78 -5.70
C GLN A 61 -10.07 -16.18 -5.76
N ILE A 62 -10.23 -15.02 -6.38
CA ILE A 62 -11.55 -14.36 -6.55
C ILE A 62 -12.51 -15.24 -7.35
N THR A 63 -12.05 -15.88 -8.43
CA THR A 63 -12.92 -16.74 -9.26
C THR A 63 -13.24 -18.08 -8.60
N ARG A 64 -12.36 -18.60 -7.75
CA ARG A 64 -12.59 -19.85 -7.00
C ARG A 64 -13.46 -19.66 -5.76
N HIS A 65 -13.46 -18.46 -5.18
CA HIS A 65 -14.25 -18.16 -3.99
C HIS A 65 -15.75 -18.19 -4.30
N HIS A 66 -16.53 -18.72 -3.38
CA HIS A 66 -17.98 -18.80 -3.52
C HIS A 66 -18.63 -17.55 -2.92
N TRP A 67 -18.93 -16.57 -3.78
CA TRP A 67 -19.64 -15.35 -3.42
C TRP A 67 -21.13 -15.60 -3.22
N GLN A 68 -21.78 -14.80 -2.38
CA GLN A 68 -23.23 -14.89 -2.18
C GLN A 68 -23.98 -14.59 -3.47
N THR A 69 -23.49 -13.60 -4.21
CA THR A 69 -23.97 -13.28 -5.55
C THR A 69 -23.26 -14.16 -6.58
N GLN A 70 -23.89 -15.27 -6.94
CA GLN A 70 -23.41 -16.10 -8.06
C GLN A 70 -23.67 -15.39 -9.38
N GLU A 71 -22.65 -14.72 -9.91
CA GLU A 71 -22.69 -14.13 -11.25
C GLU A 71 -21.84 -14.92 -12.24
N GLU A 72 -22.43 -15.26 -13.38
CA GLU A 72 -21.67 -15.71 -14.53
C GLU A 72 -20.70 -14.61 -14.98
N ASN A 73 -19.45 -15.00 -15.21
CA ASN A 73 -18.36 -14.09 -15.60
C ASN A 73 -18.15 -12.92 -14.62
N LEU A 74 -18.10 -13.21 -13.32
CA LEU A 74 -17.89 -12.22 -12.26
C LEU A 74 -16.80 -11.19 -12.59
N LEU A 75 -15.61 -11.64 -13.01
CA LEU A 75 -14.51 -10.74 -13.35
C LEU A 75 -14.82 -9.79 -14.51
N GLN A 76 -15.59 -10.25 -15.50
CA GLN A 76 -16.04 -9.40 -16.60
C GLN A 76 -16.97 -8.31 -16.08
N ARG A 77 -17.95 -8.66 -15.24
CA ARG A 77 -18.88 -7.70 -14.64
C ARG A 77 -18.17 -6.68 -13.76
N ILE A 78 -17.21 -7.13 -12.94
CA ILE A 78 -16.36 -6.24 -12.13
C ILE A 78 -15.60 -5.26 -13.04
N ALA A 79 -14.92 -5.78 -14.06
CA ALA A 79 -14.16 -4.95 -14.99
C ALA A 79 -15.07 -3.95 -15.72
N HIS A 80 -16.27 -4.37 -16.10
CA HIS A 80 -17.27 -3.50 -16.73
C HIS A 80 -17.82 -2.42 -15.80
N ALA A 81 -17.89 -2.69 -14.51
CA ALA A 81 -18.33 -1.72 -13.50
C ALA A 81 -17.25 -0.68 -13.12
N SER A 82 -16.01 -0.83 -13.62
CA SER A 82 -14.89 0.08 -13.32
C SER A 82 -15.23 1.57 -13.50
N SER A 83 -15.96 1.90 -14.58
CA SER A 83 -16.39 3.27 -14.88
C SER A 83 -17.34 3.85 -13.84
N GLU A 84 -18.16 3.02 -13.19
CA GLU A 84 -19.15 3.44 -12.20
C GLU A 84 -18.51 3.58 -10.81
N ILE A 85 -17.70 2.60 -10.42
CA ILE A 85 -17.14 2.50 -9.07
C ILE A 85 -15.92 3.41 -8.82
N ARG A 86 -15.39 4.07 -9.87
CA ARG A 86 -14.28 5.04 -9.81
C ARG A 86 -13.01 4.46 -9.16
N SER A 87 -12.66 3.24 -9.55
CA SER A 87 -11.57 2.48 -8.94
C SER A 87 -10.17 2.78 -9.50
N TRP A 88 -10.08 3.57 -10.57
CA TRP A 88 -8.80 3.95 -11.21
C TRP A 88 -8.25 5.28 -10.69
N GLY A 89 -8.99 5.96 -9.81
CA GLY A 89 -8.58 7.18 -9.13
C GLY A 89 -8.56 8.38 -10.06
N VAL A 90 -7.41 9.03 -10.20
CA VAL A 90 -7.27 10.24 -11.04
C VAL A 90 -7.60 9.96 -12.50
N LEU A 91 -7.29 8.75 -12.98
CA LEU A 91 -7.57 8.35 -14.36
C LEU A 91 -9.07 8.39 -14.68
N ASP A 92 -9.95 8.04 -13.72
CA ASP A 92 -11.41 8.16 -13.91
C ASP A 92 -11.83 9.59 -14.21
N SER A 93 -11.28 10.55 -13.48
CA SER A 93 -11.57 11.98 -13.68
C SER A 93 -11.11 12.44 -15.05
N VAL A 94 -9.91 12.03 -15.48
CA VAL A 94 -9.38 12.35 -16.81
C VAL A 94 -10.31 11.79 -17.90
N LEU A 95 -10.66 10.51 -17.82
CA LEU A 95 -11.53 9.87 -18.81
C LEU A 95 -12.91 10.52 -18.90
N ARG A 96 -13.50 10.96 -17.78
CA ARG A 96 -14.79 11.70 -17.76
C ARG A 96 -14.70 13.11 -18.34
N MET A 97 -13.53 13.74 -18.29
CA MET A 97 -13.31 15.07 -18.87
C MET A 97 -12.99 15.02 -20.36
N MET A 98 -12.57 13.88 -20.88
CA MET A 98 -12.29 13.71 -22.31
C MET A 98 -13.59 13.61 -23.12
N PRO A 99 -13.76 14.40 -24.20
CA PRO A 99 -14.93 14.26 -25.09
C PRO A 99 -15.02 12.87 -25.75
N ARG A 100 -13.86 12.23 -25.96
CA ARG A 100 -13.70 10.90 -26.57
C ARG A 100 -12.60 10.13 -25.82
N PRO A 101 -12.95 9.36 -24.77
CA PRO A 101 -11.97 8.66 -23.93
C PRO A 101 -11.12 7.65 -24.71
N GLN A 102 -11.62 7.15 -25.85
CA GLN A 102 -10.90 6.23 -26.73
C GLN A 102 -9.61 6.85 -27.28
N GLU A 103 -9.52 8.19 -27.36
CA GLU A 103 -8.33 8.89 -27.82
C GLU A 103 -7.14 8.75 -26.87
N ILE A 104 -7.35 8.32 -25.62
CA ILE A 104 -6.24 8.01 -24.71
C ILE A 104 -5.35 6.90 -25.29
N LEU A 105 -5.91 6.06 -26.16
CA LEU A 105 -5.20 5.01 -26.88
C LEU A 105 -4.52 5.50 -28.17
N ALA A 106 -4.50 6.81 -28.44
CA ALA A 106 -3.61 7.38 -29.45
C ALA A 106 -2.16 7.05 -29.13
N ASN A 107 -1.79 7.02 -27.84
CA ASN A 107 -0.50 6.56 -27.34
C ASN A 107 -0.72 5.36 -26.39
N PRO A 108 -0.89 4.14 -26.93
CA PRO A 108 -1.28 2.99 -26.12
C PRO A 108 -0.23 2.64 -25.05
N SER A 109 1.07 2.85 -25.29
CA SER A 109 2.11 2.60 -24.28
C SER A 109 1.91 3.47 -23.04
N ARG A 110 1.58 4.75 -23.24
CA ARG A 110 1.30 5.74 -22.18
C ARG A 110 0.03 5.42 -21.42
N PHE A 111 -1.01 4.98 -22.11
CA PHE A 111 -2.22 4.54 -21.42
C PHE A 111 -1.94 3.29 -20.57
N LEU A 112 -1.29 2.29 -21.17
CA LEU A 112 -0.96 1.03 -20.51
C LEU A 112 0.01 1.19 -19.33
N SER A 113 0.85 2.23 -19.32
CA SER A 113 1.73 2.52 -18.19
C SER A 113 1.00 2.86 -16.89
N ASN A 114 -0.32 3.12 -16.95
CA ASN A 114 -1.16 3.26 -15.75
C ASN A 114 -1.48 1.92 -15.09
N PHE A 115 -1.35 0.81 -15.83
CA PHE A 115 -1.71 -0.54 -15.42
C PHE A 115 -0.52 -1.50 -15.39
N ILE A 116 0.53 -1.22 -16.17
CA ILE A 116 1.68 -2.10 -16.39
C ILE A 116 2.96 -1.31 -16.16
N SER A 117 3.85 -1.83 -15.32
CA SER A 117 5.17 -1.25 -15.07
C SER A 117 6.28 -2.31 -15.26
N PRO A 118 7.40 -1.95 -15.91
CA PRO A 118 7.67 -0.66 -16.55
C PRO A 118 6.80 -0.46 -17.81
N GLU A 119 6.74 0.77 -18.32
CA GLU A 119 5.93 1.13 -19.51
C GLU A 119 6.15 0.09 -20.63
N PRO A 120 5.07 -0.61 -21.08
CA PRO A 120 5.25 -1.68 -22.03
C PRO A 120 5.61 -1.15 -23.42
N PRO A 121 6.65 -1.71 -24.08
CA PRO A 121 6.90 -1.40 -25.47
C PRO A 121 5.72 -1.92 -26.29
N VAL A 122 5.16 -1.03 -27.12
CA VAL A 122 4.09 -1.36 -28.03
C VAL A 122 4.69 -1.64 -29.41
N GLU A 123 4.51 -2.86 -29.88
CA GLU A 123 4.97 -3.31 -31.19
C GLU A 123 3.79 -3.44 -32.17
N LYS A 124 4.07 -3.33 -33.48
CA LYS A 124 3.10 -3.56 -34.57
C LYS A 124 1.76 -2.83 -34.43
N LEU A 125 1.80 -1.58 -33.97
CA LEU A 125 0.60 -0.74 -33.86
C LEU A 125 -0.04 -0.51 -35.25
N THR A 126 -1.26 -0.99 -35.41
CA THR A 126 -2.13 -0.78 -36.57
C THR A 126 -3.33 0.03 -36.12
N ARG A 127 -3.58 1.17 -36.77
CA ARG A 127 -4.73 2.04 -36.50
C ARG A 127 -5.73 1.90 -37.64
N GLU A 128 -6.99 1.64 -37.28
CA GLU A 128 -8.14 1.56 -38.17
C GLU A 128 -9.11 2.69 -37.82
N GLU A 129 -10.05 3.02 -38.72
CA GLU A 129 -11.04 4.09 -38.43
C GLU A 129 -11.90 3.76 -37.21
N THR A 130 -12.21 2.48 -37.03
CA THR A 130 -13.08 1.96 -35.97
C THR A 130 -12.30 1.17 -34.92
N GLY A 131 -10.97 1.27 -34.88
CA GLY A 131 -10.21 0.44 -33.95
C GLY A 131 -8.71 0.65 -33.96
N LEU A 132 -8.04 -0.10 -33.10
CA LEU A 132 -6.60 -0.21 -33.09
C LEU A 132 -6.19 -1.59 -32.65
N SER A 133 -5.05 -2.06 -33.13
CA SER A 133 -4.45 -3.30 -32.68
C SER A 133 -2.95 -3.16 -32.52
N PHE A 134 -2.39 -3.80 -31.51
CA PHE A 134 -0.96 -3.74 -31.22
C PHE A 134 -0.52 -4.95 -30.39
N GLU A 135 0.78 -5.16 -30.30
CA GLU A 135 1.39 -6.22 -29.50
C GLU A 135 2.09 -5.65 -28.29
N ILE A 136 1.94 -6.32 -27.14
CA ILE A 136 2.70 -6.01 -25.91
C ILE A 136 3.30 -7.28 -25.32
N PRO A 137 4.42 -7.18 -24.58
CA PRO A 137 5.11 -8.33 -23.98
C PRO A 137 4.41 -8.92 -22.75
N ILE A 138 3.07 -8.99 -22.76
CA ILE A 138 2.25 -9.71 -21.77
C ILE A 138 1.40 -10.72 -22.52
N SER A 139 1.68 -12.00 -22.30
CA SER A 139 0.97 -13.10 -22.94
C SER A 139 -0.29 -13.48 -22.16
N SER A 140 -1.40 -13.58 -22.89
CA SER A 140 -2.65 -14.16 -22.41
C SER A 140 -2.52 -15.64 -22.03
N GLU A 141 -1.53 -16.36 -22.56
CA GLU A 141 -1.24 -17.74 -22.15
C GLU A 141 -0.61 -17.80 -20.75
N ARG A 142 0.17 -16.78 -20.38
CA ARG A 142 0.89 -16.71 -19.11
C ARG A 142 0.05 -16.09 -17.99
N PHE A 143 -0.75 -15.08 -18.32
CA PHE A 143 -1.58 -14.33 -17.38
C PHE A 143 -3.03 -14.20 -17.92
N PRO A 144 -3.76 -15.32 -18.06
CA PRO A 144 -5.07 -15.36 -18.71
C PRO A 144 -6.12 -14.49 -18.00
N LEU A 145 -6.22 -14.54 -16.68
CA LEU A 145 -7.23 -13.78 -15.92
C LEU A 145 -6.91 -12.29 -15.94
N THR A 146 -5.64 -11.93 -15.75
CA THR A 146 -5.20 -10.54 -15.80
C THR A 146 -5.47 -9.92 -17.18
N THR A 147 -5.05 -10.59 -18.25
CA THR A 147 -5.22 -10.07 -19.61
C THR A 147 -6.69 -9.98 -20.00
N GLN A 148 -7.53 -10.93 -19.58
CA GLN A 148 -8.98 -10.84 -19.75
C GLN A 148 -9.58 -9.68 -18.94
N PHE A 149 -9.15 -9.48 -17.68
CA PHE A 149 -9.62 -8.37 -16.86
C PHE A 149 -9.28 -7.02 -17.50
N LEU A 150 -8.04 -6.83 -17.96
CA LEU A 150 -7.61 -5.63 -18.66
C LEU A 150 -8.36 -5.44 -19.97
N LYS A 151 -8.55 -6.52 -20.74
CA LYS A 151 -9.36 -6.52 -21.96
C LYS A 151 -10.76 -5.95 -21.68
N TRP A 152 -11.49 -6.52 -20.73
CA TRP A 152 -12.83 -6.05 -20.36
C TRP A 152 -12.83 -4.63 -19.77
N SER A 153 -11.79 -4.29 -19.02
CA SER A 153 -11.58 -2.92 -18.52
C SER A 153 -11.42 -1.92 -19.67
N PHE A 154 -10.76 -2.29 -20.77
CA PHE A 154 -10.60 -1.39 -21.92
C PHE A 154 -11.86 -1.31 -22.79
N GLU A 155 -12.74 -2.33 -22.73
CA GLU A 155 -14.07 -2.28 -23.35
C GLU A 155 -14.92 -1.14 -22.77
N THR A 156 -14.68 -0.72 -21.52
CA THR A 156 -15.49 0.31 -20.85
C THR A 156 -15.07 1.74 -21.14
N LEU A 157 -13.95 1.96 -21.83
CA LEU A 157 -13.48 3.32 -22.12
C LEU A 157 -14.57 4.22 -22.76
N PRO A 158 -15.36 3.75 -23.75
CA PRO A 158 -16.47 4.55 -24.30
C PRO A 158 -17.58 4.88 -23.28
N VAL A 159 -17.78 4.02 -22.27
CA VAL A 159 -18.86 4.15 -21.27
C VAL A 159 -18.66 5.39 -20.39
N TYR A 160 -17.42 5.85 -20.21
CA TYR A 160 -17.11 7.08 -19.47
C TYR A 160 -17.76 8.35 -20.05
N VAL A 161 -18.16 8.33 -21.32
CA VAL A 161 -18.91 9.40 -21.99
C VAL A 161 -20.30 8.97 -22.47
N GLY A 162 -20.84 7.89 -21.88
CA GLY A 162 -22.19 7.40 -22.17
C GLY A 162 -22.35 6.78 -23.55
N ARG A 163 -21.28 6.20 -24.12
CA ARG A 163 -21.34 5.40 -25.36
C ARG A 163 -21.34 3.90 -25.05
N GLU A 164 -21.74 3.11 -26.04
CA GLU A 164 -21.69 1.65 -25.97
C GLU A 164 -20.25 1.13 -25.77
N PRO A 165 -20.07 0.04 -25.00
CA PRO A 165 -18.77 -0.58 -24.81
C PRO A 165 -18.07 -0.95 -26.12
N ALA A 166 -16.75 -0.86 -26.12
CA ALA A 166 -15.94 -1.36 -27.23
C ALA A 166 -15.90 -2.90 -27.24
N VAL A 167 -15.50 -3.46 -28.37
CA VAL A 167 -15.20 -4.90 -28.50
C VAL A 167 -13.70 -5.06 -28.47
N CYS A 168 -13.18 -5.73 -27.44
CA CYS A 168 -11.77 -6.05 -27.33
C CYS A 168 -11.53 -7.53 -27.65
N THR A 169 -10.36 -7.86 -28.19
CA THR A 169 -9.83 -9.23 -28.26
C THR A 169 -8.38 -9.23 -27.82
N TRP A 170 -7.98 -10.27 -27.07
CA TRP A 170 -6.60 -10.45 -26.63
C TRP A 170 -6.17 -11.88 -26.95
N GLU A 171 -5.25 -12.03 -27.91
CA GLU A 171 -4.78 -13.32 -28.41
C GLU A 171 -3.26 -13.36 -28.40
N GLY A 172 -2.70 -14.27 -27.60
CA GLY A 172 -1.25 -14.31 -27.34
C GLY A 172 -0.78 -12.97 -26.76
N LEU A 173 0.03 -12.24 -27.55
CA LEU A 173 0.57 -10.91 -27.23
C LEU A 173 -0.23 -9.76 -27.84
N ARG A 174 -1.21 -10.03 -28.71
CA ARG A 174 -1.91 -9.03 -29.51
C ARG A 174 -3.21 -8.62 -28.84
N LEU A 175 -3.33 -7.34 -28.56
CA LEU A 175 -4.57 -6.68 -28.14
C LEU A 175 -5.16 -5.94 -29.34
N SER A 176 -6.44 -6.18 -29.61
CA SER A 176 -7.22 -5.46 -30.61
C SER A 176 -8.46 -4.88 -29.97
N ILE A 177 -8.77 -3.62 -30.28
CA ILE A 177 -9.92 -2.90 -29.74
C ILE A 177 -10.69 -2.28 -30.89
N ARG A 178 -12.00 -2.50 -30.93
CA ARG A 178 -12.91 -1.97 -31.96
C ARG A 178 -14.07 -1.23 -31.31
N TRP A 179 -14.42 -0.07 -31.86
CA TRP A 179 -15.54 0.77 -31.44
C TRP A 179 -16.60 0.82 -32.54
N GLU A 180 -17.84 1.11 -32.14
CA GLU A 180 -18.97 1.24 -33.07
C GLU A 180 -18.91 2.53 -33.91
N SER A 181 -18.29 3.59 -33.39
CA SER A 181 -18.18 4.90 -34.05
C SER A 181 -16.76 5.21 -34.54
N ASN A 182 -16.63 5.82 -35.73
CA ASN A 182 -15.35 6.27 -36.28
C ASN A 182 -14.58 7.23 -35.35
N GLN A 183 -13.28 7.02 -35.22
CA GLN A 183 -12.34 7.96 -34.62
C GLN A 183 -12.04 9.09 -35.63
N LYS A 184 -12.85 10.14 -35.65
CA LYS A 184 -12.32 11.45 -36.12
C LYS A 184 -11.41 12.00 -35.02
N SER A 185 -10.25 12.51 -35.38
CA SER A 185 -9.30 13.07 -34.40
C SER A 185 -9.92 14.30 -33.73
N MET A 186 -9.67 14.55 -32.43
CA MET A 186 -10.01 15.83 -31.76
C MET A 186 -9.42 17.05 -32.48
N PHE A 187 -8.43 16.84 -33.37
CA PHE A 187 -7.79 17.88 -34.16
C PHE A 187 -8.48 18.18 -35.49
N ASP A 188 -9.55 17.47 -35.85
CA ASP A 188 -10.39 17.85 -36.98
C ASP A 188 -11.31 19.00 -36.56
N GLN A 189 -10.97 20.21 -37.01
CA GLN A 189 -11.53 21.53 -36.64
C GLN A 189 -13.00 21.76 -37.05
N GLY A 190 -13.91 20.83 -36.74
CA GLY A 190 -15.23 20.76 -37.38
C GLY A 190 -16.46 21.11 -36.54
N GLU A 191 -16.54 20.75 -35.25
CA GLU A 191 -17.84 20.82 -34.54
C GLU A 191 -17.74 21.34 -33.10
N PRO A 192 -18.41 22.46 -32.76
CA PRO A 192 -18.47 22.97 -31.40
C PRO A 192 -19.53 22.20 -30.62
N GLY A 193 -19.11 21.22 -29.82
CA GLY A 193 -19.93 20.64 -28.77
C GLY A 193 -20.16 21.61 -27.60
N PRO A 194 -21.18 21.39 -26.74
CA PRO A 194 -21.60 22.31 -25.68
C PRO A 194 -20.62 22.44 -24.49
N HIS A 195 -19.44 21.85 -24.57
CA HIS A 195 -18.38 21.92 -23.56
C HIS A 195 -17.07 22.36 -24.21
N SER A 196 -17.01 23.63 -24.62
CA SER A 196 -15.80 24.27 -25.14
C SER A 196 -14.84 24.60 -24.00
N ILE A 197 -14.25 23.58 -23.36
CA ILE A 197 -13.00 23.76 -22.63
C ILE A 197 -11.92 23.97 -23.69
N SER A 198 -11.10 25.01 -23.56
CA SER A 198 -10.09 25.29 -24.58
C SER A 198 -9.11 24.11 -24.70
N PRO A 199 -8.78 23.66 -25.92
CA PRO A 199 -7.86 22.54 -26.14
C PRO A 199 -6.49 22.76 -25.47
N GLU A 200 -6.00 24.00 -25.44
CA GLU A 200 -4.80 24.38 -24.69
C GLU A 200 -4.91 24.07 -23.20
N LEU A 201 -6.05 24.35 -22.57
CA LEU A 201 -6.24 24.14 -21.12
C LEU A 201 -6.32 22.65 -20.79
N LEU A 202 -6.99 21.84 -21.62
CA LEU A 202 -6.97 20.38 -21.48
C LEU A 202 -5.56 19.83 -21.66
N ARG A 203 -4.81 20.28 -22.67
CA ARG A 203 -3.41 19.87 -22.86
C ARG A 203 -2.53 20.27 -21.68
N GLN A 204 -2.76 21.44 -21.09
CA GLN A 204 -1.96 21.94 -19.97
C GLN A 204 -2.31 21.23 -18.66
N ILE A 205 -3.60 20.93 -18.42
CA ILE A 205 -4.05 20.13 -17.28
C ILE A 205 -3.57 18.69 -17.40
N VAL A 206 -3.68 18.10 -18.58
CA VAL A 206 -3.17 16.75 -18.87
C VAL A 206 -1.65 16.73 -18.70
N ALA A 207 -0.90 17.66 -19.29
CA ALA A 207 0.55 17.73 -19.12
C ALA A 207 1.00 17.95 -17.67
N SER A 208 0.30 18.80 -16.92
CA SER A 208 0.61 19.05 -15.51
C SER A 208 0.25 17.85 -14.61
N LEU A 209 -0.86 17.16 -14.91
CA LEU A 209 -1.22 15.90 -14.26
C LEU A 209 -0.21 14.81 -14.60
N GLU A 210 0.21 14.71 -15.87
CA GLU A 210 1.22 13.76 -16.35
C GLU A 210 2.55 13.98 -15.63
N GLU A 211 2.98 15.23 -15.45
CA GLU A 211 4.19 15.58 -14.71
C GLU A 211 4.07 15.18 -13.23
N HIS A 212 2.96 15.52 -12.58
CA HIS A 212 2.73 15.15 -11.18
C HIS A 212 2.59 13.64 -10.99
N GLN A 213 1.98 12.94 -11.95
CA GLN A 213 1.81 11.50 -11.91
C GLN A 213 3.13 10.78 -12.18
N HIS A 214 3.97 11.32 -13.06
CA HIS A 214 5.33 10.81 -13.28
C HIS A 214 6.20 11.02 -12.04
N GLU A 215 6.17 12.21 -11.43
CA GLU A 215 6.88 12.49 -10.19
C GLU A 215 6.39 11.59 -9.04
N LEU A 216 5.08 11.36 -8.94
CA LEU A 216 4.49 10.44 -7.98
C LEU A 216 4.92 9.00 -8.22
N LEU A 217 4.92 8.53 -9.47
CA LEU A 217 5.37 7.17 -9.80
C LEU A 217 6.85 6.99 -9.50
N GLN A 218 7.69 7.98 -9.82
CA GLN A 218 9.11 7.95 -9.51
C GLN A 218 9.34 7.93 -8.00
N LYS A 219 8.70 8.84 -7.25
CA LYS A 219 8.79 8.86 -5.78
C LYS A 219 8.22 7.60 -5.14
N ASN A 220 7.15 7.03 -5.68
CA ASN A 220 6.56 5.80 -5.16
C ASN A 220 7.48 4.60 -5.44
N SER A 221 8.12 4.53 -6.61
CA SER A 221 9.15 3.54 -6.91
C SER A 221 10.36 3.68 -5.97
N GLU A 222 10.80 4.90 -5.67
CA GLU A 222 11.89 5.15 -4.72
C GLU A 222 11.49 4.76 -3.29
N LEU A 223 10.28 5.10 -2.87
CA LEU A 223 9.73 4.70 -1.58
C LEU A 223 9.62 3.18 -1.46
N GLN A 224 9.19 2.50 -2.52
CA GLN A 224 9.09 1.06 -2.55
C GLN A 224 10.48 0.40 -2.45
N ALA A 225 11.47 0.91 -3.19
CA ALA A 225 12.85 0.45 -3.06
C ALA A 225 13.40 0.66 -1.65
N ARG A 226 13.08 1.78 -0.99
CA ARG A 226 13.47 2.02 0.41
C ARG A 226 12.71 1.15 1.40
N ASN A 227 11.42 0.88 1.19
CA ASN A 227 10.65 -0.03 2.03
C ASN A 227 11.18 -1.47 1.94
N ASP A 228 11.53 -1.93 0.74
CA ASP A 228 12.15 -3.24 0.55
C ASP A 228 13.52 -3.33 1.26
N GLN A 229 14.31 -2.24 1.22
CA GLN A 229 15.56 -2.15 1.97
C GLN A 229 15.33 -2.15 3.49
N LEU A 230 14.33 -1.42 3.97
CA LEU A 230 13.97 -1.39 5.39
C LEU A 230 13.50 -2.76 5.88
N MET A 231 12.67 -3.46 5.10
CA MET A 231 12.21 -4.81 5.41
C MET A 231 13.38 -5.79 5.49
N LYS A 232 14.33 -5.73 4.55
CA LYS A 232 15.55 -6.54 4.59
C LYS A 232 16.41 -6.23 5.82
N ALA A 233 16.65 -4.95 6.10
CA ALA A 233 17.42 -4.53 7.26
C ALA A 233 16.76 -4.96 8.58
N GLN A 234 15.42 -4.91 8.64
CA GLN A 234 14.66 -5.36 9.81
C GLN A 234 14.75 -6.88 9.99
N GLN A 235 14.66 -7.66 8.90
CA GLN A 235 14.87 -9.10 8.94
C GLN A 235 16.31 -9.48 9.34
N GLU A 236 17.31 -8.77 8.85
CA GLU A 236 18.71 -8.96 9.23
C GLU A 236 18.94 -8.63 10.71
N LEU A 237 18.33 -7.56 11.21
CA LEU A 237 18.39 -7.19 12.63
C LEU A 237 17.69 -8.23 13.51
N GLU A 238 16.52 -8.71 13.11
CA GLU A 238 15.81 -9.80 13.83
C GLU A 238 16.61 -11.10 13.83
N GLN A 239 17.30 -11.43 12.73
CA GLN A 239 18.20 -12.59 12.68
C GLN A 239 19.42 -12.40 13.58
N GLN A 240 20.02 -11.22 13.62
CA GLN A 240 21.13 -10.91 14.53
C GLN A 240 20.69 -11.00 16.00
N VAL A 241 19.51 -10.47 16.34
CA VAL A 241 18.93 -10.58 17.69
C VAL A 241 18.64 -12.04 18.06
N ARG A 242 18.12 -12.84 17.11
CA ARG A 242 17.92 -14.29 17.33
C ARG A 242 19.24 -15.03 17.53
N GLN A 243 20.25 -14.77 16.70
CA GLN A 243 21.57 -15.39 16.84
C GLN A 243 22.26 -15.00 18.15
N SER A 244 22.12 -13.75 18.61
CA SER A 244 22.63 -13.34 19.92
C SER A 244 21.91 -14.04 21.07
N LEU A 245 20.59 -14.24 20.96
CA LEU A 245 19.79 -14.98 21.94
C LEU A 245 20.13 -16.49 21.97
N GLU A 246 20.46 -17.10 20.83
CA GLU A 246 20.87 -18.51 20.75
C GLU A 246 22.30 -18.75 21.29
N LEU A 247 23.21 -17.80 21.12
CA LEU A 247 24.54 -17.80 21.74
C LEU A 247 24.47 -17.69 23.28
N ASP A 248 23.50 -16.94 23.81
CA ASP A 248 23.24 -16.90 25.26
C ASP A 248 22.59 -18.19 25.78
N TYR A 249 21.73 -18.85 24.98
CA TYR A 249 21.06 -20.09 25.37
C TYR A 249 22.01 -21.29 25.51
N THR A 250 23.11 -21.32 24.74
CA THR A 250 24.14 -22.37 24.84
C THR A 250 25.08 -22.17 26.04
N ALA A 251 25.06 -21.00 26.70
CA ALA A 251 25.79 -20.75 27.93
C ALA A 251 25.00 -21.10 29.22
N MET A 252 23.72 -21.52 29.11
CA MET A 252 22.81 -21.74 30.26
C MET A 252 22.83 -23.16 30.89
N THR A 253 23.93 -23.91 30.83
CA THR A 253 24.10 -25.17 31.61
C THR A 253 24.84 -24.98 32.95
N HIS A 254 24.63 -23.84 33.64
CA HIS A 254 25.06 -23.66 35.03
C HIS A 254 23.93 -23.13 35.92
N PRO A 255 23.87 -23.58 37.20
CA PRO A 255 22.68 -23.43 38.03
C PRO A 255 22.52 -21.98 38.52
N ALA A 256 21.27 -21.50 38.41
CA ALA A 256 20.63 -20.42 39.15
C ALA A 256 21.57 -19.34 39.74
N ARG A 257 21.89 -18.32 38.93
CA ARG A 257 22.21 -16.99 39.47
C ARG A 257 20.91 -16.19 39.61
N PRO A 258 20.72 -15.43 40.71
CA PRO A 258 19.61 -14.50 40.81
C PRO A 258 19.70 -13.50 39.66
N LEU A 259 18.56 -13.20 39.01
CA LEU A 259 18.45 -12.16 37.99
C LEU A 259 18.86 -10.82 38.59
N GLU A 260 20.13 -10.47 38.47
CA GLU A 260 20.57 -9.08 38.50
C GLU A 260 20.06 -8.45 37.21
N MET A 261 18.90 -7.79 37.28
CA MET A 261 18.51 -6.82 36.26
C MET A 261 19.62 -5.77 36.25
N GLU A 262 20.49 -5.85 35.25
CA GLU A 262 21.54 -4.87 35.03
C GLU A 262 20.89 -3.47 35.00
N THR A 263 21.43 -2.56 35.82
CA THR A 263 20.97 -1.18 35.93
C THR A 263 20.86 -0.46 34.56
N SER A 264 21.60 -0.95 33.56
CA SER A 264 21.52 -0.56 32.14
C SER A 264 20.12 -0.75 31.52
N SER A 265 19.43 -1.87 31.79
CA SER A 265 18.11 -2.16 31.21
C SER A 265 17.02 -1.22 31.75
N ILE A 266 17.13 -0.79 33.01
CA ILE A 266 16.20 0.17 33.63
C ILE A 266 16.37 1.56 33.02
N GLU A 267 17.61 1.96 32.71
CA GLU A 267 17.90 3.25 32.09
C GLU A 267 17.40 3.32 30.64
N ILE A 268 17.52 2.22 29.89
CA ILE A 268 16.96 2.09 28.53
C ILE A 268 15.43 2.17 28.57
N LEU A 269 14.79 1.46 29.49
CA LEU A 269 13.33 1.52 29.67
C LEU A 269 12.87 2.94 30.00
N ARG A 270 13.56 3.61 30.93
CA ARG A 270 13.29 5.01 31.28
C ARG A 270 13.43 5.94 30.07
N GLN A 271 14.47 5.77 29.25
CA GLN A 271 14.67 6.56 28.03
C GLN A 271 13.53 6.32 27.02
N ASN A 272 13.08 5.08 26.85
CA ASN A 272 11.96 4.74 25.98
C ASN A 272 10.63 5.33 26.46
N PHE A 273 10.36 5.33 27.78
CA PHE A 273 9.18 5.98 28.34
C PHE A 273 9.19 7.50 28.15
N SER A 274 10.35 8.15 28.27
CA SER A 274 10.47 9.59 27.95
C SER A 274 10.17 9.88 26.48
N ARG A 275 10.65 9.03 25.56
CA ARG A 275 10.35 9.16 24.12
C ARG A 275 8.86 8.95 23.82
N LEU A 276 8.21 7.98 24.47
CA LEU A 276 6.77 7.77 24.34
C LEU A 276 5.97 8.97 24.84
N THR A 277 6.40 9.59 25.94
CA THR A 277 5.78 10.80 26.48
C THR A 277 5.87 11.96 25.47
N ASP A 278 7.04 12.16 24.86
CA ASP A 278 7.24 13.17 23.81
C ASP A 278 6.36 12.92 22.57
N TYR A 279 6.28 11.66 22.11
CA TYR A 279 5.43 11.30 20.97
C TYR A 279 3.94 11.51 21.28
N TRP A 280 3.52 11.24 22.52
CA TRP A 280 2.15 11.52 22.96
C TRP A 280 1.84 13.02 22.96
N VAL A 281 2.71 13.87 23.51
CA VAL A 281 2.52 15.33 23.51
C VAL A 281 2.39 15.86 22.08
N ARG A 282 3.25 15.42 21.15
CA ARG A 282 3.16 15.82 19.73
C ARG A 282 1.87 15.34 19.07
N SER A 283 1.43 14.13 19.38
CA SER A 283 0.16 13.58 18.87
C SER A 283 -1.04 14.37 19.39
N GLN A 284 -1.02 14.75 20.67
CA GLN A 284 -2.04 15.63 21.25
C GLN A 284 -2.06 17.01 20.60
N GLN A 285 -0.89 17.60 20.32
CA GLN A 285 -0.77 18.88 19.62
C GLN A 285 -1.34 18.81 18.19
N LEU A 286 -0.99 17.75 17.44
CA LEU A 286 -1.52 17.50 16.09
C LEU A 286 -3.03 17.36 16.09
N ILE A 287 -3.58 16.57 17.01
CA ILE A 287 -5.03 16.41 17.14
C ILE A 287 -5.68 17.74 17.53
N THR A 288 -5.10 18.50 18.45
CA THR A 288 -5.59 19.83 18.83
C THR A 288 -5.62 20.80 17.65
N LEU A 289 -4.60 20.78 16.79
CA LEU A 289 -4.57 21.57 15.55
C LEU A 289 -5.64 21.11 14.54
N LEU A 290 -5.86 19.80 14.39
CA LEU A 290 -6.92 19.26 13.54
C LEU A 290 -8.32 19.65 14.02
N VAL A 291 -8.54 19.68 15.35
CA VAL A 291 -9.79 20.16 15.96
C VAL A 291 -9.96 21.67 15.75
N ALA A 292 -8.90 22.46 15.97
CA ALA A 292 -8.94 23.92 15.84
C ALA A 292 -9.14 24.42 14.39
N GLN A 293 -8.72 23.63 13.39
CA GLN A 293 -8.87 23.96 11.98
C GLN A 293 -10.18 23.44 11.35
N ASP A 294 -11.10 22.90 12.16
CA ASP A 294 -12.36 22.28 11.71
C ASP A 294 -12.18 21.19 10.64
N ARG A 295 -11.00 20.53 10.65
CA ARG A 295 -10.63 19.42 9.75
C ARG A 295 -11.05 18.06 10.30
N MET A 296 -12.04 18.03 11.18
CA MET A 296 -12.61 16.80 11.73
C MET A 296 -13.53 16.12 10.69
N ASN A 297 -12.91 15.49 9.70
CA ASN A 297 -13.64 14.64 8.77
C ASN A 297 -14.16 13.36 9.49
N PRO A 298 -15.17 12.66 8.91
CA PRO A 298 -15.76 11.46 9.52
C PRO A 298 -14.72 10.37 9.81
N THR A 299 -13.71 10.24 8.96
CA THR A 299 -12.61 9.27 9.08
C THR A 299 -11.76 9.53 10.33
N VAL A 300 -11.42 10.78 10.62
CA VAL A 300 -10.66 11.19 11.83
C VAL A 300 -11.49 10.96 13.08
N LYS A 301 -12.80 11.26 13.05
CA LYS A 301 -13.71 10.98 14.17
C LYS A 301 -13.79 9.48 14.48
N GLU A 302 -13.90 8.64 13.45
CA GLU A 302 -13.95 7.19 13.63
C GLU A 302 -12.60 6.63 14.09
N ALA A 303 -11.48 7.15 13.59
CA ALA A 303 -10.15 6.76 14.08
C ALA A 303 -9.96 7.13 15.57
N MET A 304 -10.39 8.32 15.98
CA MET A 304 -10.37 8.73 17.40
C MET A 304 -11.28 7.86 18.28
N ARG A 305 -12.42 7.41 17.75
CA ARG A 305 -13.34 6.48 18.44
C ARG A 305 -12.71 5.09 18.59
N ARG A 306 -12.08 4.55 17.56
CA ARG A 306 -11.43 3.22 17.58
C ARG A 306 -10.29 3.12 18.59
N VAL A 307 -9.61 4.22 18.85
CA VAL A 307 -8.48 4.30 19.79
C VAL A 307 -8.94 4.67 21.21
N ASP A 308 -10.25 4.85 21.44
CA ASP A 308 -10.80 5.38 22.70
C ASP A 308 -10.03 6.63 23.15
N TRP A 309 -9.90 7.61 22.25
CA TRP A 309 -9.03 8.77 22.42
C TRP A 309 -9.24 9.51 23.76
N GLU A 310 -10.49 9.66 24.22
CA GLU A 310 -10.79 10.30 25.51
C GLU A 310 -10.25 9.54 26.72
N ARG A 311 -10.25 8.20 26.65
CA ARG A 311 -9.64 7.35 27.67
C ARG A 311 -8.12 7.47 27.63
N VAL A 312 -7.52 7.42 26.44
CA VAL A 312 -6.05 7.56 26.28
C VAL A 312 -5.60 8.93 26.79
N LYS A 313 -6.27 10.01 26.39
CA LYS A 313 -5.98 11.38 26.82
C LYS A 313 -6.06 11.56 28.34
N SER A 314 -7.01 10.90 29.01
CA SER A 314 -7.20 11.02 30.47
C SER A 314 -6.33 10.08 31.30
N GLN A 315 -5.95 8.91 30.77
CA GLN A 315 -5.22 7.87 31.51
C GLN A 315 -3.71 7.85 31.24
N PHE A 316 -3.25 8.37 30.10
CA PHE A 316 -1.84 8.25 29.68
C PHE A 316 -0.85 8.82 30.70
N ASN A 317 -1.09 10.04 31.21
CA ASN A 317 -0.20 10.66 32.19
C ASN A 317 -0.15 9.86 33.50
N LYS A 318 -1.30 9.40 34.00
CA LYS A 318 -1.38 8.57 35.21
C LYS A 318 -0.64 7.24 35.06
N ALA A 319 -0.89 6.53 33.96
CA ALA A 319 -0.24 5.27 33.67
C ALA A 319 1.28 5.43 33.51
N THR A 320 1.73 6.55 32.94
CA THR A 320 3.15 6.87 32.77
C THR A 320 3.82 7.19 34.11
N GLU A 321 3.19 8.00 34.95
CA GLU A 321 3.66 8.31 36.32
C GLU A 321 3.75 7.04 37.19
N GLU A 322 2.73 6.19 37.14
CA GLU A 322 2.71 4.90 37.83
C GLU A 322 3.84 3.98 37.34
N SER A 323 4.08 3.95 36.03
CA SER A 323 5.17 3.17 35.43
C SER A 323 6.55 3.68 35.86
N PHE A 324 6.77 5.00 35.90
CA PHE A 324 8.01 5.58 36.42
C PHE A 324 8.19 5.30 37.91
N ALA A 325 7.12 5.37 38.72
CA ALA A 325 7.19 5.05 40.15
C ALA A 325 7.58 3.58 40.40
N ILE A 326 7.06 2.65 39.60
CA ILE A 326 7.42 1.23 39.65
C ILE A 326 8.89 1.03 39.25
N LEU A 327 9.36 1.73 38.23
CA LEU A 327 10.77 1.66 37.78
C LEU A 327 11.74 2.21 38.83
N GLU A 328 11.44 3.34 39.46
CA GLU A 328 12.29 3.92 40.51
C GLU A 328 12.29 3.04 41.77
N LYS A 329 11.14 2.48 42.17
CA LYS A 329 11.06 1.50 43.26
C LYS A 329 11.87 0.23 42.97
N SER A 330 11.86 -0.22 41.71
CA SER A 330 12.66 -1.38 41.27
C SER A 330 14.16 -1.07 41.30
N LYS A 331 14.56 0.17 40.93
CA LYS A 331 15.94 0.66 41.02
C LYS A 331 16.45 0.76 42.47
N GLU A 332 15.60 1.18 43.40
CA GLU A 332 15.94 1.27 44.83
C GLU A 332 16.10 -0.11 45.48
N LEU A 333 15.29 -1.11 45.11
CA LEU A 333 15.45 -2.49 45.59
C LEU A 333 16.75 -3.14 45.11
N SER A 334 17.24 -2.76 43.92
CA SER A 334 18.49 -3.29 43.34
C SER A 334 19.75 -2.64 43.89
N ARG A 335 19.66 -1.65 44.79
CA ARG A 335 20.83 -0.95 45.35
C ARG A 335 21.36 -1.71 46.59
N PRO A 336 22.62 -2.16 46.60
CA PRO A 336 23.16 -2.91 47.74
C PRO A 336 23.23 -2.03 49.00
N LYS A 337 22.62 -2.50 50.10
CA LYS A 337 22.73 -1.85 51.43
C LYS A 337 24.15 -2.03 51.95
N ASN A 338 24.97 -0.97 51.88
CA ASN A 338 26.26 -0.93 52.55
C ASN A 338 26.07 -1.02 54.08
N LEU A 339 26.46 -2.16 54.66
CA LEU A 339 26.66 -2.32 56.10
C LEU A 339 27.91 -1.53 56.52
N SER A 340 27.72 -0.61 57.45
CA SER A 340 28.80 0.17 58.11
C SER A 340 29.78 -0.76 58.86
N PRO A 341 31.11 -0.54 58.79
CA PRO A 341 32.07 -1.36 59.52
C PRO A 341 32.19 -0.86 60.96
N ALA A 342 31.47 -1.49 61.88
CA ALA A 342 31.73 -1.37 63.31
C ALA A 342 32.15 -2.74 63.88
N ALA A 343 33.28 -2.72 64.59
CA ALA A 343 33.81 -3.74 65.50
C ALA A 343 34.55 -4.95 64.89
N ALA A 344 35.88 -4.84 64.83
CA ALA A 344 36.76 -5.95 65.19
C ALA A 344 37.98 -5.41 65.95
N ALA A 345 38.11 -5.86 67.20
CA ALA A 345 39.09 -5.50 68.21
C ALA A 345 40.49 -6.13 67.92
N PRO A 346 41.55 -5.76 68.67
CA PRO A 346 42.94 -5.96 68.26
C PRO A 346 43.50 -7.33 68.68
N SER A 347 44.21 -7.99 67.76
CA SER A 347 44.96 -9.22 68.03
C SER A 347 46.28 -8.89 68.75
N LYS A 348 46.41 -9.35 69.99
CA LYS A 348 47.68 -9.44 70.72
C LYS A 348 48.45 -10.65 70.18
N GLU A 349 49.68 -10.44 69.71
CA GLU A 349 50.69 -11.49 69.60
C GLU A 349 51.81 -11.24 70.62
N GLN A 350 52.10 -12.28 71.40
CA GLN A 350 53.24 -12.47 72.30
C GLN A 350 53.42 -14.00 72.43
N PRO A 351 54.61 -14.51 72.83
CA PRO A 351 55.87 -14.58 72.09
C PRO A 351 56.40 -16.06 72.10
N TYR A 352 57.72 -16.27 72.01
CA TYR A 352 58.55 -17.51 72.10
C TYR A 352 59.07 -18.01 70.74
N VAL A 353 60.37 -18.21 70.49
CA VAL A 353 61.59 -18.34 71.33
C VAL A 353 62.74 -17.59 70.66
#